data_AF-A0A7S4REA5-F1
#
_entry.id   AF-A0A7S4REA5-F1
#
_cell.length_a   1.000
_cell.length_b   1.000
_cell.length_c   1.000
_cell.angle_alpha   90.00
_cell.angle_beta   90.00
_cell.angle_gamma   90.00
#
_symmetry.space_group_name_H-M   'P 1'
#
loop_
_entity.id
_entity.type
_entity.pdbx_description
1 polymer ?
#
loop_
_entity_poly.entity_id
_entity_poly.type
_entity_poly.pdbx_seq_one_letter_code
_entity_poly.pdbx_strand_id
1 'polypeptide(L)'
;DVCSSDLLRLMVVAPSVMARYASSMVPHLLLICQSFKSKVDVARHIIALQCLINIPLLPDSKKVCEAYKAHVLTYVLDTLDSSCRELRKAAVQVRNTWSTLE
;
A
#
# COMPACT_ATOMS: atom_id res chain seq x y z
N ASP A 1 15.40 -5.56 -7.95
CA ASP A 1 14.32 -4.60 -7.60
C ASP A 1 13.98 -3.61 -8.72
N VAL A 2 13.86 -4.04 -9.98
CA VAL A 2 13.39 -3.16 -11.09
C VAL A 2 11.85 -3.18 -11.15
N CYS A 3 11.28 -4.38 -11.05
CA CYS A 3 9.83 -4.63 -11.12
C CYS A 3 8.98 -3.86 -10.08
N SER A 4 9.53 -3.64 -8.89
CA SER A 4 8.86 -2.97 -7.78
C SER A 4 8.76 -1.46 -7.98
N SER A 5 9.75 -0.86 -8.66
CA SER A 5 9.71 0.55 -9.11
C SER A 5 8.78 0.73 -10.31
N ASP A 6 8.73 -0.27 -11.20
CA ASP A 6 7.87 -0.23 -12.39
C ASP A 6 6.39 -0.26 -12.02
N LEU A 7 6.00 -1.00 -10.97
CA LEU A 7 4.62 -1.01 -10.49
C LEU A 7 4.15 0.40 -10.07
N LEU A 8 4.96 1.11 -9.28
CA LEU A 8 4.66 2.49 -8.87
C LEU A 8 4.60 3.44 -10.07
N ARG A 9 5.48 3.25 -11.06
CA ARG A 9 5.44 4.02 -12.32
C ARG A 9 4.16 3.74 -13.11
N LEU A 10 3.71 2.49 -13.16
CA LEU A 10 2.46 2.11 -13.85
C LEU A 10 1.22 2.72 -13.19
N MET A 11 1.21 2.87 -11.86
CA MET A 11 0.12 3.59 -11.16
C MET A 11 0.01 5.06 -11.57
N VAL A 12 1.11 5.66 -12.02
CA VAL A 12 1.14 7.05 -12.51
C VAL A 12 0.87 7.13 -14.01
N VAL A 13 1.50 6.27 -14.81
CA VAL A 13 1.43 6.32 -16.29
C VAL A 13 0.14 5.71 -16.85
N ALA A 14 -0.41 4.70 -16.17
CA ALA A 14 -1.59 3.97 -16.62
C ALA A 14 -2.61 3.74 -15.48
N PRO A 15 -3.09 4.80 -14.80
CA PRO A 15 -3.94 4.68 -13.61
C PRO A 15 -5.25 3.93 -13.89
N SER A 16 -5.85 4.12 -15.08
CA SER A 16 -7.07 3.41 -15.48
C SER A 16 -6.88 1.91 -15.69
N VAL A 17 -5.67 1.48 -16.08
CA VAL A 17 -5.34 0.05 -16.18
C VAL A 17 -5.17 -0.52 -14.77
N MET A 18 -4.42 0.18 -13.91
CA MET A 18 -4.18 -0.23 -12.53
C MET A 18 -5.47 -0.30 -11.70
N ALA A 19 -6.41 0.61 -11.92
CA ALA A 19 -7.72 0.60 -11.27
C ALA A 19 -8.47 -0.73 -11.46
N ARG A 20 -8.36 -1.35 -12.64
CA ARG A 20 -9.01 -2.65 -12.93
C ARG A 20 -8.50 -3.79 -12.06
N TYR A 21 -7.29 -3.64 -11.53
CA TYR A 21 -6.64 -4.63 -10.68
C TYR A 21 -6.60 -4.23 -9.20
N ALA A 22 -7.10 -3.04 -8.83
CA ALA A 22 -6.99 -2.54 -7.46
C ALA A 22 -7.60 -3.51 -6.44
N SER A 23 -8.73 -4.15 -6.77
CA SER A 23 -9.41 -5.12 -5.90
C SER A 23 -8.59 -6.38 -5.61
N SER A 24 -7.80 -6.86 -6.58
CA SER A 24 -6.90 -7.99 -6.37
C SER A 24 -5.56 -7.55 -5.79
N MET A 25 -5.09 -6.34 -6.10
CA MET A 25 -3.82 -5.82 -5.60
C MET A 25 -3.82 -5.63 -4.08
N VAL A 26 -4.85 -5.00 -3.50
CA VAL A 26 -4.85 -4.66 -2.07
C VAL A 26 -4.64 -5.88 -1.16
N PRO A 27 -5.33 -7.02 -1.33
CA PRO A 27 -5.04 -8.24 -0.57
C PRO A 27 -3.60 -8.73 -0.69
N HIS A 28 -3.01 -8.71 -1.90
CA HIS A 28 -1.64 -9.16 -2.11
C HIS A 28 -0.62 -8.21 -1.46
N LEU A 29 -0.88 -6.90 -1.52
CA LEU A 29 -0.06 -5.90 -0.84
C LEU A 29 -0.10 -6.10 0.68
N LEU A 30 -1.28 -6.38 1.25
CA LEU A 30 -1.44 -6.69 2.67
C LEU A 30 -0.71 -7.98 3.08
N LEU A 31 -0.70 -9.01 2.23
CA LEU A 31 0.06 -10.24 2.50
C LEU A 31 1.57 -10.01 2.50
N ILE A 32 2.08 -9.24 1.53
CA ILE A 32 3.51 -8.84 1.50
C ILE A 32 3.84 -8.06 2.77
N CYS A 33 2.95 -7.16 3.14
CA CYS A 33 2.99 -6.37 4.37
C CYS A 33 3.00 -7.23 5.66
N GLN A 34 2.41 -8.41 5.66
CA GLN A 34 2.36 -9.29 6.84
C GLN A 34 3.55 -10.27 6.92
N SER A 35 4.31 -10.48 5.84
CA SER A 35 5.38 -11.49 5.80
C SER A 35 6.67 -11.10 6.55
N PHE A 36 6.66 -10.01 7.31
CA PHE A 36 7.84 -9.38 7.90
C PHE A 36 8.53 -10.28 8.94
N LYS A 37 9.51 -11.08 8.48
CA LYS A 37 10.43 -11.83 9.35
C LYS A 37 11.92 -11.63 9.04
N SER A 38 12.29 -10.90 7.97
CA SER A 38 13.72 -10.66 7.67
C SER A 38 14.02 -9.27 7.10
N LYS A 39 15.25 -8.77 7.30
CA LYS A 39 15.73 -7.45 6.83
C LYS A 39 15.69 -7.29 5.29
N VAL A 40 15.68 -8.39 4.53
CA VAL A 40 15.53 -8.37 3.07
C VAL A 40 14.11 -7.92 2.66
N ASP A 41 13.15 -7.98 3.58
CA ASP A 41 11.75 -7.67 3.34
C ASP A 41 11.41 -6.17 3.52
N VAL A 42 12.32 -5.37 4.09
CA VAL A 42 12.08 -3.93 4.36
C VAL A 42 11.76 -3.16 3.08
N ALA A 43 12.54 -3.37 2.02
CA ALA A 43 12.36 -2.65 0.76
C ALA A 43 11.02 -3.00 0.10
N ARG A 44 10.63 -4.28 0.13
CA ARG A 44 9.35 -4.75 -0.42
C ARG A 44 8.17 -4.20 0.37
N HIS A 45 8.29 -4.12 1.70
CA HIS A 45 7.31 -3.47 2.55
C HIS A 45 7.14 -2.00 2.24
N ILE A 46 8.24 -1.25 2.11
CA ILE A 46 8.17 0.18 1.74
C ILE A 46 7.41 0.33 0.43
N ILE A 47 7.70 -0.52 -0.56
CA ILE A 47 7.03 -0.46 -1.86
C ILE A 47 5.55 -0.85 -1.75
N ALA A 48 5.21 -1.87 -0.95
CA ALA A 48 3.83 -2.25 -0.71
C ALA A 48 3.03 -1.12 -0.05
N LEU A 49 3.60 -0.47 0.96
CA LEU A 49 3.04 0.73 1.59
C LEU A 49 2.89 1.88 0.58
N GLN A 50 3.90 2.12 -0.26
CA GLN A 50 3.81 3.12 -1.33
C GLN A 50 2.70 2.81 -2.34
N CYS A 51 2.49 1.55 -2.68
CA CYS A 51 1.37 1.15 -3.54
C CYS A 51 0.04 1.43 -2.83
N LEU A 52 -0.08 1.09 -1.54
CA LEU A 52 -1.27 1.40 -0.74
C LEU A 52 -1.54 2.91 -0.70
N ILE A 53 -0.52 3.79 -0.60
CA ILE A 53 -0.70 5.24 -0.68
C ILE A 53 -1.34 5.68 -2.01
N ASN A 54 -1.01 5.01 -3.10
CA ASN A 54 -1.47 5.40 -4.45
C ASN A 54 -2.79 4.75 -4.86
N ILE A 55 -3.23 3.64 -4.23
CA ILE A 55 -4.50 2.97 -4.56
C ILE A 55 -5.70 3.93 -4.53
N PRO A 56 -5.88 4.79 -3.51
CA PRO A 56 -7.00 5.73 -3.47
C PRO A 56 -6.96 6.82 -4.56
N LEU A 57 -5.81 7.03 -5.20
CA LEU A 57 -5.65 7.98 -6.30
C LEU A 57 -6.05 7.38 -7.65
N LEU A 58 -6.26 6.07 -7.73
CA LEU A 58 -6.71 5.42 -8.95
C LEU A 58 -8.19 5.77 -9.24
N PRO A 59 -8.57 5.89 -10.52
CA PRO A 59 -9.96 6.13 -10.90
C PRO A 59 -10.86 4.99 -10.41
N ASP A 60 -12.08 5.32 -9.99
CA ASP A 60 -13.09 4.37 -9.51
C ASP A 60 -12.64 3.46 -8.34
N SER A 61 -11.57 3.84 -7.63
CA SER A 61 -11.00 3.05 -6.52
C SER A 61 -11.85 3.08 -5.24
N LYS A 62 -12.89 3.94 -5.17
CA LYS A 62 -13.70 4.18 -3.97
C LYS A 62 -14.23 2.88 -3.35
N LYS A 63 -14.89 2.04 -4.15
CA LYS A 63 -15.46 0.75 -3.67
C LYS A 63 -14.39 -0.19 -3.11
N VAL A 64 -13.22 -0.23 -3.74
CA VAL A 64 -12.09 -1.04 -3.28
C VAL A 64 -11.56 -0.48 -1.95
N CYS A 65 -11.40 0.83 -1.87
CA CYS A 65 -10.93 1.50 -0.66
C CYS A 65 -11.87 1.25 0.51
N GLU A 66 -13.19 1.41 0.33
CA GLU A 66 -14.20 1.12 1.35
C GLU A 66 -14.13 -0.33 1.84
N ALA A 67 -14.03 -1.30 0.92
CA ALA A 67 -13.96 -2.72 1.26
C ALA A 67 -12.73 -3.10 2.09
N TYR A 68 -11.59 -2.44 1.86
CA TYR A 68 -10.32 -2.77 2.51
C TYR A 68 -9.86 -1.77 3.57
N LYS A 69 -10.57 -0.66 3.79
CA LYS A 69 -10.18 0.43 4.70
C LYS A 69 -9.80 -0.07 6.09
N ALA A 70 -10.67 -0.87 6.71
CA ALA A 70 -10.42 -1.41 8.04
C ALA A 70 -9.15 -2.28 8.07
N HIS A 71 -8.99 -3.19 7.11
CA HIS A 71 -7.84 -4.08 7.03
C HIS A 71 -6.52 -3.32 6.86
N VAL A 72 -6.51 -2.30 6.00
CA VAL A 72 -5.32 -1.46 5.77
C VAL A 72 -4.97 -0.68 7.03
N LEU A 73 -5.96 -0.06 7.68
CA LEU A 73 -5.70 0.72 8.89
C LEU A 73 -5.23 -0.15 10.06
N THR A 74 -5.82 -1.32 10.26
CA THR A 74 -5.37 -2.28 11.29
C THR A 74 -3.93 -2.69 11.05
N TYR A 75 -3.56 -3.06 9.83
CA TYR A 75 -2.19 -3.46 9.50
C TYR A 75 -1.16 -2.33 9.74
N VAL A 76 -1.52 -1.10 9.37
CA VAL A 76 -0.61 0.03 9.50
C VAL A 76 -0.26 0.32 10.95
N LEU A 77 -1.14 0.03 11.91
CA LEU A 77 -0.85 0.18 13.34
C LEU A 77 0.37 -0.65 13.75
N ASP A 78 0.44 -1.93 13.35
CA ASP A 78 1.57 -2.80 13.66
C ASP A 78 2.88 -2.28 13.04
N THR A 79 2.79 -1.63 11.87
CA THR A 79 3.95 -1.10 11.16
C THR A 79 4.47 0.21 11.78
N LEU A 80 3.63 0.96 12.50
CA LEU A 80 4.03 2.21 13.16
C LEU A 80 5.04 1.96 14.30
N ASP A 81 5.04 0.76 14.89
CA ASP A 81 5.98 0.36 15.94
C ASP A 81 7.29 -0.22 15.39
N SER A 82 7.46 -0.25 14.06
CA SER A 82 8.70 -0.72 13.42
C SER A 82 9.92 0.08 13.89
N SER A 83 11.05 -0.58 14.14
CA SER A 83 12.32 0.09 14.44
C SER A 83 12.88 0.90 13.25
N CYS A 84 12.44 0.60 12.02
CA CYS A 84 12.86 1.29 10.80
C CYS A 84 12.09 2.61 10.59
N ARG A 85 12.82 3.73 10.55
CA ARG A 85 12.25 5.08 10.34
C ARG A 85 11.45 5.21 9.03
N GLU A 86 11.97 4.65 7.94
CA GLU A 86 11.33 4.77 6.62
C GLU A 86 10.01 3.99 6.55
N LEU A 87 9.94 2.81 7.20
CA LEU A 87 8.69 2.08 7.33
C LEU A 87 7.65 2.85 8.12
N ARG A 88 8.04 3.42 9.27
CA ARG A 88 7.13 4.27 10.06
C ARG A 88 6.61 5.46 9.25
N LYS A 89 7.49 6.11 8.48
CA LYS A 89 7.12 7.26 7.64
C LYS A 89 6.10 6.86 6.57
N ALA A 90 6.34 5.77 5.86
CA ALA A 90 5.41 5.25 4.85
C ALA A 90 4.08 4.80 5.49
N ALA A 91 4.13 4.14 6.65
CA ALA A 91 2.96 3.73 7.41
C ALA A 91 2.09 4.93 7.84
N VAL A 92 2.69 6.01 8.35
CA VAL A 92 1.98 7.26 8.67
C VAL A 92 1.27 7.83 7.44
N GLN A 93 1.93 7.82 6.28
CA GLN A 93 1.32 8.29 5.04
C GLN A 93 0.13 7.43 4.62
N VAL A 94 0.26 6.09 4.63
CA VAL A 94 -0.87 5.18 4.37
C VAL A 94 -2.02 5.49 5.33
N ARG A 95 -1.75 5.59 6.64
CA ARG A 95 -2.78 5.91 7.63
C ARG A 95 -3.52 7.18 7.27
N ASN A 96 -2.78 8.26 7.02
CA ASN A 96 -3.36 9.57 6.73
C ASN A 96 -4.23 9.51 5.46
N THR A 97 -3.71 8.93 4.37
CA THR A 97 -4.43 8.81 3.10
C THR A 97 -5.69 7.96 3.24
N TRP A 98 -5.63 6.84 3.97
CA TRP A 98 -6.76 5.90 4.08
C TRP A 98 -7.78 6.32 5.14
N SER A 99 -7.37 7.05 6.18
CA SER A 99 -8.29 7.55 7.21
C SER A 99 -9.28 8.57 6.68
N THR A 100 -8.87 9.38 5.70
CA THR A 100 -9.67 10.48 5.12
C THR A 100 -10.58 10.04 3.98
N LEU A 101 -10.61 8.75 3.64
CA LEU A 101 -11.49 8.23 2.59
C LEU A 101 -12.93 8.17 3.14
N GLU A 102 -13.84 8.95 2.55
CA GLU A 102 -15.27 9.01 2.91
C GLU A 102 -16.09 7.89 2.28
#